data_AF-A0A514LJW3-F1
#
_entry.id   AF-A0A514LJW3-F1
#
_cell.length_a   1.000
_cell.length_b   1.000
_cell.length_c   1.000
_cell.angle_alpha   90.00
_cell.angle_beta   90.00
_cell.angle_gamma   90.00
#
_symmetry.space_group_name_H-M   'P 1'
#
loop_
_entity.id
_entity.type
_entity.pdbx_description
1 polymer ?
#
loop_
_entity_poly.entity_id
_entity_poly.type
_entity_poly.pdbx_seq_one_letter_code
_entity_poly.pdbx_strand_id
1 'polypeptide(L)'
;MLFFLILCPTPWLQYKGTPFPTIIEVLILEVTFEIIREAGIRMPQPVGQALSIVGALIIGTAVVEAGIISAAVVIVVAFTAICSFMFPAYAIGIPIRILRFFYMLLSGIFGLYGLFLGFTVMVLHLCGLKSFGVPYLSGLSPFIPSEQQDTLLRFPKWMMNSRPHLLSKEDEVRQDTHRPAPNHHEGDSR
;
A
#
# COMPACT_ATOMS: atom_id res chain seq x y z
N MET A 1 -20.07 34.31 -37.61
CA MET A 1 -19.44 33.07 -37.09
C MET A 1 -18.07 33.30 -36.44
N LEU A 2 -17.27 34.29 -36.88
CA LEU A 2 -15.95 34.60 -36.29
C LEU A 2 -15.96 35.49 -35.04
N PHE A 3 -17.11 36.04 -34.64
CA PHE A 3 -17.23 36.93 -33.46
C PHE A 3 -17.63 36.21 -32.15
N PHE A 4 -17.89 34.90 -32.19
CA PHE A 4 -18.32 34.12 -31.01
C PHE A 4 -17.15 33.42 -30.29
N LEU A 5 -15.93 33.51 -30.82
CA LEU A 5 -14.74 32.79 -30.31
C LEU A 5 -13.71 33.68 -29.59
N ILE A 6 -13.81 35.01 -29.72
CA ILE A 6 -12.80 35.95 -29.19
C ILE A 6 -13.26 36.62 -27.87
N LEU A 7 -14.53 36.49 -27.50
CA LEU A 7 -15.10 37.08 -26.27
C LEU A 7 -15.56 36.02 -25.25
N CYS A 8 -14.83 34.90 -25.13
CA CYS A 8 -15.04 33.97 -24.03
C CYS A 8 -13.84 34.06 -23.09
N PRO A 9 -13.89 34.90 -22.02
CA PRO A 9 -12.86 34.91 -21.00
C PRO A 9 -13.05 33.65 -20.14
N THR A 10 -12.63 32.48 -20.63
CA THR A 10 -12.65 31.22 -19.87
C THR A 10 -11.28 30.64 -19.49
N PRO A 11 -10.26 31.44 -19.11
CA PRO A 11 -9.36 30.98 -18.06
C PRO A 11 -10.11 30.86 -16.72
N TRP A 12 -11.19 31.65 -16.54
CA TRP A 12 -11.95 31.71 -15.28
C TRP A 12 -12.88 30.50 -15.02
N LEU A 13 -13.17 29.67 -16.03
CA LEU A 13 -13.98 28.46 -15.81
C LEU A 13 -13.15 27.30 -15.23
N GLN A 14 -11.82 27.44 -15.15
CA GLN A 14 -10.92 26.36 -14.72
C GLN A 14 -10.88 26.16 -13.19
N TYR A 15 -11.46 27.08 -12.40
CA TYR A 15 -11.60 26.93 -10.94
C TYR A 15 -12.92 26.26 -10.51
N LYS A 16 -13.71 25.70 -11.45
CA LYS A 16 -14.99 25.03 -11.13
C LYS A 16 -15.01 23.57 -11.60
N GLY A 17 -13.97 22.80 -11.29
CA GLY A 17 -13.88 21.41 -11.74
C GLY A 17 -14.78 20.45 -10.99
N THR A 18 -15.03 20.70 -9.70
CA THR A 18 -15.82 19.81 -8.85
C THR A 18 -16.51 20.58 -7.71
N PRO A 19 -17.72 20.16 -7.30
CA PRO A 19 -18.50 20.82 -6.26
C PRO A 19 -17.96 20.61 -4.84
N PHE A 20 -17.00 19.69 -4.65
CA PHE A 20 -16.50 19.28 -3.35
C PHE A 20 -15.00 19.54 -3.18
N PRO A 21 -14.51 19.79 -1.96
CA PRO A 21 -13.09 19.77 -1.67
C PRO A 21 -12.54 18.34 -1.83
N THR A 22 -11.28 18.23 -2.25
CA THR A 22 -10.62 16.94 -2.56
C THR A 22 -10.71 15.91 -1.44
N ILE A 23 -10.70 16.33 -0.17
CA ILE A 23 -10.83 15.44 0.99
C ILE A 23 -12.18 14.72 0.97
N ILE A 24 -13.26 15.43 0.65
CA ILE A 24 -14.62 14.86 0.61
C ILE A 24 -14.75 13.93 -0.61
N GLU A 25 -14.21 14.33 -1.76
CA GLU A 25 -14.18 13.47 -2.96
C GLU A 25 -13.49 12.12 -2.70
N VAL A 26 -12.29 12.16 -2.13
CA VAL A 26 -11.51 10.96 -1.82
C VAL A 26 -12.22 10.11 -0.76
N LEU A 27 -12.80 10.74 0.27
CA LEU A 27 -13.48 10.02 1.36
C LEU A 27 -14.71 9.28 0.85
N ILE A 28 -15.53 9.88 -0.02
CA ILE A 28 -16.69 9.23 -0.63
C ILE A 28 -16.24 8.00 -1.42
N LEU A 29 -15.27 8.15 -2.34
CA LEU A 29 -14.80 7.04 -3.15
C LEU A 29 -14.15 5.93 -2.31
N GLU A 30 -13.35 6.28 -1.30
CA GLU A 30 -12.72 5.28 -0.44
C GLU A 30 -13.73 4.47 0.37
N VAL A 31 -14.72 5.14 0.97
CA VAL A 31 -15.79 4.45 1.71
C VAL A 31 -16.57 3.54 0.76
N THR A 32 -16.89 4.01 -0.44
CA THR A 32 -17.55 3.20 -1.47
C THR A 32 -16.71 1.97 -1.85
N PHE A 33 -15.39 2.12 -2.05
CA PHE A 33 -14.51 1.00 -2.33
C PHE A 33 -14.44 -0.01 -1.18
N GLU A 34 -14.46 0.45 0.08
CA GLU A 34 -14.52 -0.45 1.25
C GLU A 34 -15.85 -1.20 1.32
N ILE A 35 -16.98 -0.55 1.07
CA ILE A 35 -18.29 -1.20 1.06
C ILE A 35 -18.34 -2.27 -0.02
N ILE A 36 -17.89 -1.97 -1.25
CA ILE A 36 -17.84 -2.94 -2.34
C ILE A 36 -16.93 -4.12 -1.98
N ARG A 37 -15.77 -3.84 -1.39
CA ARG A 37 -14.81 -4.88 -1.01
C ARG A 37 -15.37 -5.79 0.09
N GLU A 38 -15.97 -5.22 1.13
CA GLU A 38 -16.56 -5.96 2.24
C GLU A 38 -17.79 -6.77 1.81
N ALA A 39 -18.60 -6.22 0.90
CA ALA A 39 -19.69 -6.96 0.27
C ALA A 39 -19.15 -8.10 -0.61
N GLY A 40 -18.09 -7.85 -1.38
CA GLY A 40 -17.46 -8.82 -2.27
C GLY A 40 -16.89 -10.04 -1.52
N ILE A 41 -16.28 -9.84 -0.35
CA ILE A 41 -15.73 -10.94 0.46
C ILE A 41 -16.80 -11.71 1.24
N ARG A 42 -17.95 -11.10 1.53
CA ARG A 42 -19.06 -11.72 2.28
C ARG A 42 -20.00 -12.53 1.39
N MET A 43 -20.05 -12.20 0.12
CA MET A 43 -20.88 -12.91 -0.87
C MET A 43 -20.15 -14.14 -1.42
N PRO A 44 -20.87 -15.15 -1.92
CA PRO A 44 -20.28 -16.26 -2.66
C PRO A 44 -19.44 -15.76 -3.85
N GLN A 45 -18.33 -16.44 -4.17
CA GLN A 45 -17.33 -15.97 -5.16
C GLN A 45 -17.92 -15.45 -6.49
N PRO A 46 -18.91 -16.12 -7.14
CA PRO A 46 -19.47 -15.63 -8.40
C PRO A 46 -20.19 -14.28 -8.25
N VAL A 47 -20.88 -14.08 -7.13
CA VAL A 47 -21.64 -12.86 -6.84
C VAL A 47 -20.70 -11.74 -6.41
N GLY A 48 -19.69 -12.05 -5.58
CA GLY A 48 -18.71 -11.06 -5.12
C GLY A 48 -17.84 -10.49 -6.25
N GLN A 49 -17.44 -11.33 -7.22
CA GLN A 49 -16.72 -10.87 -8.41
C GLN A 49 -17.60 -9.97 -9.29
N ALA A 50 -18.85 -10.38 -9.56
CA ALA A 50 -19.79 -9.58 -10.34
C ALA A 50 -20.03 -8.19 -9.69
N LEU A 51 -20.24 -8.15 -8.38
CA LEU A 51 -20.44 -6.90 -7.64
C LEU A 51 -19.22 -5.98 -7.69
N SER A 52 -18.01 -6.54 -7.64
CA SER A 52 -16.77 -5.75 -7.73
C SER A 52 -16.55 -5.14 -9.11
N ILE A 53 -16.83 -5.89 -10.19
CA ILE A 53 -16.70 -5.41 -11.57
C ILE A 53 -17.75 -4.34 -11.86
N VAL A 54 -19.01 -4.64 -11.57
CA VAL A 54 -20.14 -3.74 -11.83
C VAL A 54 -20.01 -2.47 -10.98
N GLY A 55 -19.66 -2.60 -9.70
CA GLY A 55 -19.45 -1.46 -8.80
C GLY A 55 -18.32 -0.54 -9.25
N ALA A 56 -17.17 -1.09 -9.63
CA ALA A 56 -16.04 -0.27 -10.08
C ALA A 56 -16.33 0.47 -11.40
N LEU A 57 -16.94 -0.22 -12.37
CA LEU A 57 -17.29 0.37 -13.67
C LEU A 57 -18.35 1.47 -13.52
N ILE A 58 -19.49 1.14 -12.92
CA ILE A 58 -20.64 2.06 -12.84
C ILE A 58 -20.30 3.28 -12.00
N ILE A 59 -19.63 3.10 -10.86
CA ILE A 59 -19.28 4.23 -9.99
C ILE A 59 -18.19 5.08 -10.63
N GLY A 60 -17.18 4.46 -11.25
CA GLY A 60 -16.12 5.18 -11.94
C GLY A 60 -16.64 6.06 -13.07
N THR A 61 -17.49 5.53 -13.95
CA THR A 61 -18.00 6.30 -15.10
C THR A 61 -19.05 7.32 -14.67
N ALA A 62 -20.03 6.93 -13.84
CA ALA A 62 -21.13 7.81 -13.45
C ALA A 62 -20.66 9.02 -12.65
N VAL A 63 -19.65 8.86 -11.79
CA VAL A 63 -19.14 9.95 -10.95
C VAL A 63 -18.37 10.98 -11.77
N VAL A 64 -17.60 10.54 -12.77
CA VAL A 64 -16.86 11.42 -13.68
C VAL A 64 -17.82 12.13 -14.65
N GLU A 65 -18.78 11.42 -15.22
CA GLU A 65 -19.79 12.00 -16.12
C GLU A 65 -20.71 13.01 -15.41
N ALA A 66 -21.05 12.73 -14.13
CA ALA A 66 -21.83 13.66 -13.31
C ALA A 66 -21.02 14.90 -12.86
N GLY A 67 -19.71 14.94 -13.09
CA GLY A 67 -18.84 16.04 -12.67
C GLY A 67 -18.75 16.22 -11.15
N ILE A 68 -19.08 15.18 -10.38
CA ILE A 68 -19.08 15.24 -8.91
C ILE A 68 -17.65 15.12 -8.37
N ILE A 69 -16.83 14.29 -8.99
CA ILE A 69 -15.44 14.04 -8.60
C ILE A 69 -14.54 14.15 -9.82
N SER A 70 -13.35 14.70 -9.62
CA SER A 70 -12.38 14.91 -10.68
C SER A 70 -11.82 13.59 -11.19
N ALA A 71 -11.69 13.44 -12.51
CA ALA A 71 -11.09 12.26 -13.13
C ALA A 71 -9.70 11.94 -12.55
N ALA A 72 -8.90 12.97 -12.21
CA ALA A 72 -7.59 12.79 -11.60
C ALA A 72 -7.68 12.10 -10.22
N VAL A 73 -8.67 12.49 -9.41
CA VAL A 73 -8.90 11.90 -8.08
C VAL A 73 -9.36 10.45 -8.22
N VAL A 74 -10.27 10.16 -9.16
CA VAL A 74 -10.72 8.79 -9.44
C VAL A 74 -9.56 7.88 -9.82
N ILE A 75 -8.64 8.34 -10.68
CA ILE A 75 -7.45 7.56 -11.08
C ILE A 75 -6.56 7.23 -9.87
N VAL A 76 -6.27 8.20 -9.02
CA VAL A 76 -5.42 8.00 -7.83
C VAL A 76 -6.06 7.03 -6.84
N VAL A 77 -7.37 7.16 -6.60
CA VAL A 77 -8.10 6.25 -5.69
C VAL A 77 -8.20 4.84 -6.27
N ALA A 78 -8.49 4.70 -7.57
CA ALA A 78 -8.53 3.40 -8.24
C ALA A 78 -7.17 2.69 -8.19
N PHE A 79 -6.08 3.41 -8.44
CA PHE A 79 -4.72 2.87 -8.31
C PHE A 79 -4.44 2.39 -6.88
N THR A 80 -4.79 3.20 -5.88
CA THR A 80 -4.64 2.85 -4.46
C THR A 80 -5.46 1.62 -4.09
N ALA A 81 -6.69 1.50 -4.60
CA ALA A 81 -7.56 0.35 -4.39
C ALA A 81 -6.96 -0.93 -4.98
N ILE A 82 -6.39 -0.88 -6.19
CA ILE A 82 -5.72 -2.02 -6.83
C ILE A 82 -4.49 -2.45 -6.02
N CYS A 83 -3.65 -1.51 -5.59
CA CYS A 83 -2.49 -1.78 -4.74
C CYS A 83 -2.89 -2.47 -3.43
N SER A 84 -4.09 -2.20 -2.91
CA SER A 84 -4.60 -2.83 -1.70
C SER A 84 -4.84 -4.34 -1.82
N PHE A 85 -4.86 -4.89 -3.03
CA PHE A 85 -4.94 -6.35 -3.27
C PHE A 85 -3.57 -7.04 -3.27
N MET A 86 -2.46 -6.29 -3.22
CA MET A 86 -1.11 -6.88 -3.11
C MET A 86 -0.89 -7.59 -1.76
N PHE A 87 -1.67 -7.27 -0.73
CA PHE A 87 -1.59 -7.91 0.57
C PHE A 87 -2.28 -9.29 0.53
N PRO A 88 -1.55 -10.41 0.65
CA PRO A 88 -2.12 -11.74 0.51
C PRO A 88 -3.00 -12.15 1.70
N ALA A 89 -2.82 -11.51 2.87
CA ALA A 89 -3.56 -11.80 4.08
C ALA A 89 -4.55 -10.68 4.42
N TYR A 90 -5.85 -11.01 4.45
CA TYR A 90 -6.93 -10.07 4.76
C TYR A 90 -6.74 -9.40 6.13
N ALA A 91 -6.26 -10.17 7.12
CA ALA A 91 -6.00 -9.68 8.47
C ALA A 91 -4.97 -8.54 8.53
N ILE A 92 -3.97 -8.54 7.64
CA ILE A 92 -2.96 -7.46 7.53
C ILE A 92 -3.57 -6.23 6.83
N GLY A 93 -4.56 -6.43 5.96
CA GLY A 93 -5.25 -5.33 5.27
C GLY A 93 -6.14 -4.48 6.17
N ILE A 94 -6.66 -5.01 7.29
CA ILE A 94 -7.52 -4.26 8.22
C ILE A 94 -6.77 -3.08 8.88
N PRO A 95 -5.62 -3.26 9.55
CA PRO A 95 -4.90 -2.15 10.17
C PRO A 95 -4.42 -1.10 9.15
N ILE A 96 -4.01 -1.53 7.95
CA ILE A 96 -3.60 -0.62 6.87
C ILE A 96 -4.76 0.27 6.41
N ARG A 97 -5.99 -0.27 6.38
CA ARG A 97 -7.20 0.51 6.04
C ARG A 97 -7.54 1.55 7.10
N ILE A 98 -7.50 1.17 8.38
CA ILE A 98 -7.72 2.12 9.49
C ILE A 98 -6.67 3.23 9.44
N LEU A 99 -5.41 2.87 9.21
CA LEU A 99 -4.30 3.80 9.10
C LEU A 99 -4.49 4.77 7.92
N ARG A 100 -5.00 4.30 6.79
CA ARG A 100 -5.30 5.13 5.62
C ARG A 100 -6.34 6.20 5.92
N PHE A 101 -7.45 5.84 6.58
CA PHE A 101 -8.44 6.82 7.03
C PHE A 101 -7.86 7.84 8.02
N PHE A 102 -6.99 7.39 8.92
CA PHE A 102 -6.28 8.27 9.86
C PHE A 102 -5.39 9.29 9.12
N TYR A 103 -4.55 8.85 8.19
CA TYR A 103 -3.69 9.74 7.40
C TYR A 103 -4.47 10.69 6.50
N MET A 104 -5.58 10.23 5.93
CA MET A 104 -6.46 11.07 5.11
C MET A 104 -7.04 12.22 5.94
N LEU A 105 -7.52 11.94 7.16
CA LEU A 105 -8.03 12.97 8.06
C LEU A 105 -6.94 13.94 8.51
N LEU A 106 -5.76 13.43 8.91
CA LEU A 106 -4.62 14.28 9.28
C LEU A 106 -4.19 15.18 8.13
N SER A 107 -4.07 14.61 6.92
CA SER A 107 -3.72 15.35 5.71
C SER A 107 -4.82 16.31 5.28
N GLY A 108 -6.08 16.01 5.59
CA GLY A 108 -7.20 16.87 5.25
C GLY A 108 -7.26 18.13 6.12
N ILE A 109 -6.98 18.00 7.42
CA ILE A 109 -7.03 19.12 8.37
C ILE A 109 -5.76 19.97 8.30
N PHE A 110 -4.59 19.31 8.28
CA PHE A 110 -3.29 19.98 8.39
C PHE A 110 -2.51 20.02 7.07
N GLY A 111 -3.08 19.51 5.96
CA GLY A 111 -2.37 19.40 4.68
C GLY A 111 -1.19 18.43 4.75
N LEU A 112 -0.17 18.69 3.92
CA LEU A 112 1.06 17.89 3.86
C LEU A 112 1.79 17.82 5.22
N TYR A 113 1.68 18.86 6.05
CA TYR A 113 2.25 18.87 7.39
C TYR A 113 1.67 17.76 8.28
N GLY A 114 0.35 17.54 8.20
CA GLY A 114 -0.31 16.44 8.91
C GLY A 114 0.21 15.07 8.48
N LEU A 115 0.49 14.87 7.18
CA LEU A 115 1.05 13.62 6.69
C LEU A 115 2.41 13.31 7.35
N PHE A 116 3.32 14.29 7.39
CA PHE A 116 4.63 14.13 8.05
C PHE A 116 4.51 13.90 9.56
N LEU A 117 3.64 14.65 10.23
CA LEU A 117 3.42 14.50 11.67
C LEU A 117 2.89 13.10 12.02
N GLY A 118 1.87 12.64 11.28
CA GLY A 118 1.33 11.29 11.43
C GLY A 118 2.39 10.23 11.14
N PHE A 119 3.23 10.46 10.14
CA PHE A 119 4.30 9.53 9.77
C PHE A 119 5.35 9.41 10.87
N THR A 120 5.76 10.53 11.46
CA THR A 120 6.68 10.52 12.60
C THR A 120 6.08 9.79 13.81
N VAL A 121 4.82 10.07 14.15
CA VAL A 121 4.12 9.37 15.25
C VAL A 121 4.04 7.87 14.99
N MET A 122 3.78 7.47 13.75
CA MET A 122 3.73 6.07 13.36
C MET A 122 5.10 5.38 13.53
N VAL A 123 6.18 6.00 13.06
CA VAL A 123 7.54 5.46 13.23
C VAL A 123 7.89 5.31 14.71
N LEU A 124 7.59 6.32 15.53
CA LEU A 124 7.81 6.26 16.97
C LEU A 124 7.02 5.12 17.63
N HIS A 125 5.79 4.88 17.20
CA HIS A 125 5.00 3.75 17.68
C HIS A 125 5.65 2.41 17.32
N LEU A 126 6.15 2.26 16.09
CA LEU A 126 6.85 1.06 15.64
C LEU A 126 8.17 0.81 16.41
N CYS A 127 8.88 1.86 16.80
CA CYS A 127 10.08 1.74 17.65
C CYS A 127 9.77 1.18 19.04
N GLY A 128 8.57 1.44 19.57
CA GLY A 128 8.13 0.94 20.87
C GLY A 128 7.64 -0.52 20.87
N LEU A 129 7.33 -1.07 19.70
CA LEU A 129 6.79 -2.42 19.57
C LEU A 129 7.90 -3.49 19.68
N LYS A 130 7.61 -4.56 20.44
CA LYS A 130 8.45 -5.75 20.54
C LYS A 130 7.67 -6.97 20.07
N SER A 131 8.28 -7.77 19.20
CA SER A 131 7.77 -9.05 18.74
C SER A 131 8.60 -10.17 19.36
N PHE A 132 7.98 -10.99 20.21
CA PHE A 132 8.66 -12.09 20.92
C PHE A 132 9.97 -11.67 21.62
N GLY A 133 9.95 -10.48 22.23
CA GLY A 133 11.11 -9.92 22.95
C GLY A 133 12.11 -9.14 22.08
N VAL A 134 12.03 -9.23 20.74
CA VAL A 134 12.91 -8.50 19.81
C VAL A 134 12.21 -7.22 19.33
N PRO A 135 12.91 -6.07 19.23
CA PRO A 135 12.33 -4.85 18.67
C PRO A 135 11.79 -5.06 17.24
N TYR A 136 10.60 -4.54 16.94
CA TYR A 136 9.96 -4.70 15.64
C TYR A 136 10.80 -4.11 14.49
N LEU A 137 11.52 -3.02 14.78
CA LEU A 137 12.43 -2.34 13.85
C LEU A 137 13.88 -2.84 13.90
N SER A 138 14.15 -4.01 14.49
CA SER A 138 15.51 -4.57 14.61
C SER A 138 16.29 -4.63 13.29
N GLY A 139 15.60 -4.85 12.15
CA GLY A 139 16.23 -4.85 10.83
C GLY A 139 16.53 -3.46 10.24
N LEU A 140 15.94 -2.38 10.75
CA LEU A 140 16.18 -1.01 10.28
C LEU A 140 17.00 -0.18 11.28
N SER A 141 16.92 -0.53 12.57
CA SER A 141 17.61 0.12 13.68
C SER A 141 17.99 -0.91 14.75
N PRO A 142 19.27 -1.02 15.15
CA PRO A 142 20.44 -0.26 14.70
C PRO A 142 20.85 -0.61 13.26
N PHE A 143 21.33 0.38 12.50
CA PHE A 143 21.72 0.16 11.10
C PHE A 143 23.05 -0.61 11.02
N ILE A 144 22.97 -1.94 10.94
CA ILE A 144 24.12 -2.84 10.77
C ILE A 144 24.09 -3.38 9.33
N PRO A 145 25.07 -3.04 8.48
CA PRO A 145 25.08 -3.43 7.06
C PRO A 145 25.02 -4.95 6.82
N SER A 146 25.60 -5.76 7.72
CA SER A 146 25.60 -7.22 7.59
C SER A 146 24.20 -7.84 7.79
N GLU A 147 23.31 -7.17 8.53
CA GLU A 147 21.96 -7.65 8.86
C GLU A 147 20.88 -7.15 7.87
N GLN A 148 21.23 -6.21 6.99
CA GLN A 148 20.32 -5.67 5.97
C GLN A 148 20.00 -6.68 4.85
N GLN A 149 20.81 -7.74 4.70
CA GLN A 149 20.69 -8.77 3.67
C GLN A 149 19.47 -9.68 3.83
N ASP A 150 18.79 -9.66 4.97
CA ASP A 150 17.50 -10.34 5.17
C ASP A 150 16.33 -9.34 5.13
N THR A 151 16.61 -8.06 5.42
CA THR A 151 15.60 -7.03 5.67
C THR A 151 15.14 -6.31 4.39
N LEU A 152 16.08 -5.92 3.51
CA LEU A 152 15.76 -5.12 2.30
C LEU A 152 15.62 -5.97 1.03
N LEU A 153 16.55 -6.90 0.83
CA LEU A 153 16.63 -7.77 -0.34
C LEU A 153 16.91 -9.17 0.16
N ARG A 154 15.99 -10.12 -0.07
CA ARG A 154 16.16 -11.48 0.43
C ARG A 154 17.21 -12.24 -0.38
N PHE A 155 18.44 -12.23 0.11
CA PHE A 155 19.54 -12.99 -0.47
C PHE A 155 19.31 -14.51 -0.29
N PRO A 156 19.94 -15.36 -1.12
CA PRO A 156 19.81 -16.80 -0.96
C PRO A 156 20.51 -17.28 0.32
N LYS A 157 19.92 -18.29 0.97
CA LYS A 157 20.33 -18.76 2.32
C LYS A 157 21.82 -19.12 2.44
N TRP A 158 22.44 -19.61 1.36
CA TRP A 158 23.87 -19.95 1.33
C TRP A 158 24.82 -18.75 1.44
N MET A 159 24.32 -17.53 1.22
CA MET A 159 25.08 -16.28 1.39
C MET A 159 24.84 -15.65 2.78
N MET A 160 23.86 -16.17 3.55
CA MET A 160 23.37 -15.57 4.78
C MET A 160 23.73 -16.39 6.02
N ASN A 161 25.03 -16.61 6.21
CA ASN A 161 25.54 -17.46 7.30
C ASN A 161 25.75 -16.70 8.62
N SER A 162 25.51 -15.39 8.70
CA SER A 162 25.67 -14.60 9.93
C SER A 162 24.37 -14.51 10.75
N ARG A 163 24.47 -14.64 12.08
CA ARG A 163 23.34 -14.42 13.00
C ARG A 163 23.16 -12.93 13.32
N PRO A 164 21.93 -12.45 13.55
CA PRO A 164 21.69 -11.10 14.05
C PRO A 164 22.31 -10.92 15.44
N HIS A 165 22.99 -9.81 15.65
CA HIS A 165 23.73 -9.45 16.85
C HIS A 165 22.81 -9.33 18.09
N LEU A 166 21.52 -9.04 17.90
CA LEU A 166 20.52 -9.00 18.97
C LEU A 166 20.17 -10.39 19.55
N LEU A 167 20.49 -11.47 18.83
CA LEU A 167 20.14 -12.85 19.22
C LEU A 167 21.34 -13.68 19.68
N SER A 168 22.55 -13.35 19.24
CA SER A 168 23.76 -14.07 19.64
C SER A 168 24.96 -13.13 19.64
N LYS A 169 25.66 -13.06 20.77
CA LYS A 169 26.89 -12.28 20.95
C LYS A 169 28.15 -13.15 20.94
N GLU A 170 27.98 -14.47 21.08
CA GLU A 170 29.04 -15.46 21.26
C GLU A 170 29.14 -16.47 20.11
N ASP A 171 28.04 -16.68 19.36
CA ASP A 171 27.97 -17.62 18.24
C ASP A 171 27.46 -16.88 16.98
N GLU A 172 28.37 -16.35 16.17
CA GLU A 172 28.04 -15.52 15.00
C GLU A 172 27.57 -16.33 13.79
N VAL A 173 27.80 -17.66 13.78
CA VAL A 173 27.49 -18.50 12.62
C VAL A 173 26.08 -19.07 12.73
N ARG A 174 25.20 -18.67 11.81
CA ARG A 174 23.79 -19.10 11.72
C ARG A 174 23.71 -20.57 11.31
N GLN A 175 24.35 -20.91 10.18
CA GLN A 175 24.37 -22.24 9.57
C GLN A 175 25.61 -22.36 8.68
N ASP A 176 26.35 -23.48 8.72
CA ASP A 176 27.41 -23.78 7.75
C ASP A 176 26.76 -24.36 6.47
N THR A 177 26.24 -23.46 5.63
CA THR A 177 25.52 -23.85 4.41
C THR A 177 26.46 -23.83 3.21
N HIS A 178 26.76 -25.00 2.65
CA HIS A 178 27.49 -25.11 1.39
C HIS A 178 26.61 -24.78 0.19
N ARG A 179 27.22 -24.22 -0.87
CA ARG A 179 26.53 -23.94 -2.14
C ARG A 179 25.98 -25.26 -2.71
N PRO A 180 24.70 -25.35 -3.12
CA PRO A 180 24.17 -26.55 -3.73
C PRO A 180 24.94 -26.83 -5.04
N ALA A 181 25.67 -27.95 -5.07
CA ALA A 181 26.34 -28.44 -6.27
C ALA A 181 25.30 -29.14 -7.19
N PRO A 182 25.44 -29.06 -8.52
CA PRO A 182 24.59 -29.82 -9.42
C PRO A 182 24.73 -31.32 -9.14
N ASN A 183 23.58 -32.01 -9.05
CA ASN A 183 23.52 -33.44 -8.80
C ASN A 183 24.20 -34.17 -9.97
N HIS A 184 25.39 -34.73 -9.76
CA HIS A 184 25.95 -35.67 -10.72
C HIS A 184 25.16 -36.98 -10.58
N HIS A 185 24.13 -37.14 -11.41
CA HIS A 185 23.62 -38.46 -11.72
C HIS A 185 24.67 -39.13 -12.61
N GLU A 186 25.69 -39.71 -11.97
CA GLU A 186 26.53 -40.72 -12.60
C GLU A 186 25.56 -41.80 -13.10
N GLY A 187 25.49 -41.99 -14.42
CA GLY A 187 24.64 -43.00 -15.00
C GLY A 187 24.98 -44.35 -14.39
N ASP A 188 24.00 -44.98 -13.74
CA ASP A 188 24.06 -46.40 -13.40
C ASP A 188 23.96 -47.18 -14.70
N SER A 189 25.09 -47.29 -15.39
CA SER A 189 25.30 -48.20 -16.50
C SER A 189 25.77 -49.52 -15.93
N ARG A 190 24.82 -50.40 -15.60
CA ARG A 190 24.99 -51.86 -15.50
C ARG A 190 23.76 -52.59 -16.00
#